data_AF-A0A1F6CHB9-F1
#
_entry.id   AF-A0A1F6CHB9-F1
#
_cell.length_a   1.000
_cell.length_b   1.000
_cell.length_c   1.000
_cell.angle_alpha   90.00
_cell.angle_beta   90.00
_cell.angle_gamma   90.00
#
_symmetry.space_group_name_H-M   'P 1'
#
loop_
_entity.id
_entity.type
_entity.pdbx_description
1 polymer ?
#
loop_
_entity_poly.entity_id
_entity_poly.type
_entity_poly.pdbx_seq_one_letter_code
_entity_poly.pdbx_strand_id
1 'polypeptide(L)'
;MLATMEEWQRRIEAYCKEYDIPIEYLANTLYEPKVVPMIRGKAFEFSVLLALQGILDEHTWRVSKTPMNAQQGAHDIDVNITHLSSGRAINVECKLAGKGRFRHQSSGSSEISVKCMRSRTLGEAMVKALAPRFHVTEAQLKVHNDQYLPGDFDVVITSIGNAFYETDPNTGFFTWTPTSDGIAFLEALRAKYGISPEMPLKDFAFSQMYIAKASDLAVANNGVRCTRRRCTKKRNCGFIPNYPVITFTTETLEPQTPWHYLSNAVRVLDGFVE
;
A
#
# COMPACT_ATOMS: atom_id res chain seq x y z
N MET A 1 -2.36 6.30 25.76
CA MET A 1 -1.40 6.90 26.71
C MET A 1 -0.02 6.81 26.09
N LEU A 2 0.60 7.94 25.75
CA LEU A 2 1.93 7.96 25.15
C LEU A 2 2.96 7.59 26.22
N ALA A 3 3.91 6.71 25.88
CA ALA A 3 4.98 6.33 26.80
C ALA A 3 5.84 7.57 27.16
N THR A 4 6.32 7.63 28.40
CA THR A 4 7.27 8.68 28.83
C THR A 4 8.59 8.53 28.08
N MET A 5 9.42 9.60 28.05
CA MET A 5 10.75 9.52 27.42
C MET A 5 11.62 8.44 28.06
N GLU A 6 11.56 8.29 29.38
CA GLU A 6 12.27 7.22 30.11
C GLU A 6 11.78 5.82 29.71
N GLU A 7 10.48 5.64 29.56
CA GLU A 7 9.92 4.36 29.12
C GLU A 7 10.29 4.04 27.67
N TRP A 8 10.34 5.04 26.79
CA TRP A 8 10.83 4.89 25.43
C TRP A 8 12.28 4.46 25.38
N GLN A 9 13.16 5.13 26.13
CA GLN A 9 14.58 4.79 26.19
C GLN A 9 14.78 3.35 26.68
N ARG A 10 14.14 2.99 27.80
CA ARG A 10 14.22 1.64 28.36
C ARG A 10 13.77 0.56 27.38
N ARG A 11 12.70 0.81 26.62
CA ARG A 11 12.20 -0.12 25.60
C ARG A 11 13.14 -0.27 24.42
N ILE A 12 13.77 0.81 23.97
CA ILE A 12 14.76 0.78 22.89
C ILE A 12 16.01 0.02 23.35
N GLU A 13 16.52 0.30 24.55
CA GLU A 13 17.66 -0.42 25.13
C GLU A 13 17.38 -1.92 25.27
N ALA A 14 16.21 -2.29 25.77
CA ALA A 14 15.79 -3.68 25.88
C ALA A 14 15.70 -4.36 24.50
N TYR A 15 15.10 -3.69 23.51
CA TYR A 15 15.01 -4.19 22.13
C TYR A 15 16.39 -4.39 21.49
N CYS A 16 17.28 -3.39 21.62
CA CYS A 16 18.64 -3.49 21.11
C CYS A 16 19.41 -4.66 21.74
N LYS A 17 19.28 -4.85 23.05
CA LYS A 17 19.88 -5.98 23.76
C LYS A 17 19.30 -7.32 23.32
N GLU A 18 17.99 -7.41 23.11
CA GLU A 18 17.32 -8.66 22.72
C GLU A 18 17.74 -9.13 21.32
N TYR A 19 17.98 -8.21 20.39
CA TYR A 19 18.30 -8.52 19.00
C TYR A 19 19.77 -8.29 18.63
N ASP A 20 20.66 -8.17 19.62
CA ASP A 20 22.10 -7.95 19.44
C ASP A 20 22.43 -6.75 18.53
N ILE A 21 21.67 -5.66 18.68
CA ILE A 21 21.88 -4.41 17.93
C ILE A 21 22.71 -3.45 18.79
N PRO A 22 23.91 -3.03 18.36
CA PRO A 22 24.68 -1.99 19.02
C PRO A 22 23.90 -0.67 19.05
N ILE A 23 23.50 -0.22 20.23
CA ILE A 23 22.61 0.94 20.38
C ILE A 23 23.25 2.23 19.85
N GLU A 24 24.58 2.35 19.96
CA GLU A 24 25.37 3.47 19.45
C GLU A 24 25.32 3.58 17.91
N TYR A 25 25.03 2.48 17.21
CA TYR A 25 24.87 2.44 15.76
C TYR A 25 23.40 2.35 15.31
N LEU A 26 22.43 2.31 16.24
CA LEU A 26 21.01 2.13 15.90
C LEU A 26 20.53 3.16 14.88
N ALA A 27 20.85 4.44 15.09
CA ALA A 27 20.47 5.50 14.16
C ALA A 27 21.06 5.26 12.77
N ASN A 28 22.36 4.96 12.68
CA ASN A 28 23.05 4.68 11.42
C ASN A 28 22.42 3.48 10.69
N THR A 29 22.11 2.41 11.43
CA THR A 29 21.41 1.24 10.90
C THR A 29 20.03 1.60 10.36
N LEU A 30 19.25 2.42 11.09
CA LEU A 30 17.92 2.86 10.65
C LEU A 30 17.98 3.73 9.40
N TYR A 31 19.05 4.49 9.20
CA TYR A 31 19.27 5.31 8.00
C TYR A 31 19.75 4.51 6.78
N GLU A 32 20.11 3.23 6.91
CA GLU A 32 20.59 2.48 5.76
C GLU A 32 19.55 2.42 4.61
N PRO A 33 19.97 2.57 3.33
CA PRO A 33 19.06 2.59 2.17
C PRO A 33 18.16 1.36 2.03
N LYS A 34 18.54 0.21 2.61
CA LYS A 34 17.72 -1.00 2.65
C LYS A 34 16.72 -1.01 3.82
N VAL A 35 17.06 -0.39 4.94
CA VAL A 35 16.26 -0.39 6.18
C VAL A 35 15.15 0.65 6.10
N VAL A 36 15.45 1.86 5.64
CA VAL A 36 14.46 2.95 5.49
C VAL A 36 13.18 2.51 4.75
N PRO A 37 13.24 1.88 3.56
CA PRO A 37 12.02 1.42 2.89
C PRO A 37 11.27 0.33 3.67
N MET A 38 11.97 -0.52 4.43
CA MET A 38 11.34 -1.57 5.25
C MET A 38 10.56 -0.96 6.40
N ILE A 39 11.18 -0.07 7.18
CA ILE A 39 10.52 0.59 8.31
C ILE A 39 9.38 1.48 7.84
N ARG A 40 9.51 2.17 6.69
CA ARG A 40 8.44 2.99 6.11
C ARG A 40 7.25 2.15 5.67
N GLY A 41 7.49 0.97 5.07
CA GLY A 41 6.43 0.03 4.74
C GLY A 41 5.67 -0.42 5.99
N LYS A 42 6.41 -0.85 7.03
CA LYS A 42 5.81 -1.29 8.30
C LYS A 42 5.08 -0.16 9.04
N ALA A 43 5.65 1.04 9.06
CA ALA A 43 5.01 2.21 9.64
C ALA A 43 3.68 2.56 8.93
N PHE A 44 3.63 2.40 7.61
CA PHE A 44 2.41 2.65 6.84
C PHE A 44 1.26 1.72 7.24
N GLU A 45 1.55 0.45 7.58
CA GLU A 45 0.54 -0.48 8.10
C GLU A 45 -0.12 0.07 9.38
N PHE A 46 0.65 0.68 10.28
CA PHE A 46 0.12 1.36 11.46
C PHE A 46 -0.63 2.66 11.13
N SER A 47 -0.17 3.42 10.14
CA SER A 47 -0.90 4.60 9.67
C SER A 47 -2.29 4.23 9.12
N VAL A 48 -2.39 3.12 8.38
CA VAL A 48 -3.66 2.59 7.87
C VAL A 48 -4.55 2.10 9.01
N LEU A 49 -3.99 1.37 9.99
CA LEU A 49 -4.71 0.94 11.19
C LEU A 49 -5.37 2.13 11.90
N LEU A 50 -4.59 3.19 12.19
CA LEU A 50 -5.09 4.38 12.88
C LEU A 50 -6.12 5.14 12.04
N ALA A 51 -5.91 5.26 10.74
CA ALA A 51 -6.86 5.92 9.84
C ALA A 51 -8.21 5.19 9.81
N LEU A 52 -8.19 3.86 9.68
CA LEU A 52 -9.40 3.04 9.69
C LEU A 52 -10.13 3.10 11.04
N GLN A 53 -9.40 3.08 12.17
CA GLN A 53 -10.00 3.24 13.50
C GLN A 53 -10.69 4.61 13.69
N GLY A 54 -10.20 5.66 13.01
CA GLY A 54 -10.86 6.96 13.01
C GLY A 54 -12.05 7.09 12.06
N ILE A 55 -12.20 6.18 11.10
CA ILE A 55 -13.23 6.22 10.04
C ILE A 55 -14.38 5.25 10.33
N LEU A 56 -14.07 4.05 10.81
CA LEU A 56 -15.03 2.98 11.02
C LEU A 56 -15.61 3.04 12.44
N ASP A 57 -16.93 2.89 12.54
CA ASP A 57 -17.62 2.78 13.83
C ASP A 57 -17.17 1.52 14.59
N GLU A 58 -16.67 1.68 15.82
CA GLU A 58 -16.11 0.60 16.63
C GLU A 58 -17.18 -0.40 17.13
N HIS A 59 -18.46 -0.02 17.10
CA HIS A 59 -19.57 -0.90 17.43
C HIS A 59 -20.01 -1.79 16.26
N THR A 60 -19.60 -1.43 15.05
CA THR A 60 -19.90 -2.16 13.80
C THR A 60 -18.68 -2.93 13.30
N TRP A 61 -17.49 -2.35 13.43
CA TRP A 61 -16.24 -2.86 12.86
C TRP A 61 -15.14 -2.95 13.90
N ARG A 62 -14.36 -4.01 13.84
CA ARG A 62 -13.10 -4.14 14.58
C ARG A 62 -11.93 -4.08 13.61
N VAL A 63 -11.01 -3.14 13.84
CA VAL A 63 -9.76 -3.03 13.08
C VAL A 63 -8.60 -3.50 13.95
N SER A 64 -7.77 -4.38 13.41
CA SER A 64 -6.67 -4.98 14.15
C SER A 64 -5.46 -5.25 13.26
N LYS A 65 -4.30 -5.35 13.90
CA LYS A 65 -3.06 -5.79 13.29
C LYS A 65 -2.45 -6.90 14.13
N THR A 66 -2.35 -8.09 13.57
CA THR A 66 -1.67 -9.22 14.21
C THR A 66 -0.16 -9.10 13.99
N PRO A 67 0.68 -9.39 15.00
CA PRO A 67 2.12 -9.53 14.78
C PRO A 67 2.39 -10.56 13.67
N MET A 68 3.33 -10.22 12.78
CA MET A 68 3.70 -11.04 11.63
C MET A 68 4.16 -12.42 12.10
N ASN A 69 3.56 -13.50 11.58
CA ASN A 69 4.03 -14.84 11.87
C ASN A 69 5.10 -15.21 10.84
N ALA A 70 6.36 -15.24 11.25
CA ALA A 70 7.49 -15.55 10.38
C ALA A 70 7.50 -17.01 9.85
N GLN A 71 6.55 -17.86 10.23
CA GLN A 71 6.44 -19.23 9.76
C GLN A 71 6.03 -19.33 8.28
N GLN A 72 6.73 -20.21 7.56
CA GLN A 72 6.54 -20.45 6.14
C GLN A 72 5.11 -20.96 5.85
N GLY A 73 4.34 -20.23 5.05
CA GLY A 73 3.01 -20.64 4.59
C GLY A 73 1.83 -19.91 5.27
N ALA A 74 2.07 -19.10 6.29
CA ALA A 74 1.10 -18.12 6.76
C ALA A 74 1.08 -16.92 5.79
N HIS A 75 -0.10 -16.52 5.31
CA HIS A 75 -0.23 -15.25 4.60
C HIS A 75 -0.15 -14.12 5.64
N ASP A 76 0.89 -13.28 5.53
CA ASP A 76 1.00 -12.08 6.35
C ASP A 76 -0.12 -11.11 5.95
N ILE A 77 -1.07 -10.89 6.85
CA ILE A 77 -2.12 -9.89 6.70
C ILE A 77 -1.62 -8.60 7.35
N ASP A 78 -1.54 -7.52 6.57
CA ASP A 78 -1.03 -6.24 7.07
C ASP A 78 -1.99 -5.63 8.09
N VAL A 79 -3.28 -5.55 7.76
CA VAL A 79 -4.38 -5.11 8.63
C VAL A 79 -5.59 -6.00 8.39
N ASN A 80 -6.34 -6.32 9.45
CA ASN A 80 -7.59 -7.05 9.37
C ASN A 80 -8.74 -6.19 9.87
N ILE A 81 -9.84 -6.20 9.12
CA ILE A 81 -11.12 -5.58 9.49
C ILE A 81 -12.13 -6.70 9.68
N THR A 82 -12.82 -6.74 10.82
CA THR A 82 -13.88 -7.70 11.10
C THR A 82 -15.21 -6.97 11.29
N HIS A 83 -16.24 -7.35 10.52
CA HIS A 83 -17.60 -6.90 10.77
C HIS A 83 -18.18 -7.66 11.96
N LEU A 84 -18.58 -6.95 13.01
CA LEU A 84 -18.88 -7.57 14.31
C LEU A 84 -20.14 -8.43 14.29
N SER A 85 -21.17 -8.02 13.55
CA SER A 85 -22.44 -8.75 13.52
C SER A 85 -22.40 -10.01 12.65
N SER A 86 -21.73 -9.97 11.49
CA SER A 86 -21.62 -11.14 10.60
C SER A 86 -20.39 -12.01 10.86
N GLY A 87 -19.40 -11.51 11.62
CA GLY A 87 -18.11 -12.17 11.82
C GLY A 87 -17.23 -12.21 10.56
N ARG A 88 -17.61 -11.52 9.47
CA ARG A 88 -16.85 -11.48 8.22
C ARG A 88 -15.52 -10.76 8.45
N ALA A 89 -14.43 -11.46 8.17
CA ALA A 89 -13.08 -10.89 8.11
C ALA A 89 -12.76 -10.38 6.70
N ILE A 90 -12.15 -9.21 6.63
CA ILE A 90 -11.68 -8.53 5.42
C ILE A 90 -10.18 -8.26 5.59
N ASN A 91 -9.38 -8.83 4.70
CA ASN A 91 -7.93 -8.73 4.70
C ASN A 91 -7.49 -7.52 3.88
N VAL A 92 -6.69 -6.67 4.51
CA VAL A 92 -6.18 -5.42 3.94
C VAL A 92 -4.70 -5.58 3.63
N GLU A 93 -4.31 -5.34 2.38
CA GLU A 93 -2.92 -5.17 1.97
C GLU A 93 -2.55 -3.68 2.01
N CYS A 94 -1.44 -3.34 2.65
CA CYS A 94 -0.95 -1.97 2.76
C CYS A 94 0.23 -1.75 1.80
N LYS A 95 0.05 -0.91 0.78
CA LYS A 95 1.11 -0.60 -0.20
C LYS A 95 1.36 0.89 -0.31
N LEU A 96 2.61 1.29 -0.35
CA LEU A 96 2.97 2.65 -0.73
C LEU A 96 2.86 2.84 -2.25
N ALA A 97 2.56 4.07 -2.68
CA ALA A 97 2.72 4.44 -4.08
C ALA A 97 4.13 4.12 -4.60
N GLY A 98 4.27 3.87 -5.90
CA GLY A 98 5.57 3.69 -6.52
C GLY A 98 6.38 4.98 -6.42
N LYS A 99 7.65 4.87 -6.02
CA LYS A 99 8.56 6.01 -5.90
C LYS A 99 8.71 6.74 -7.24
N GLY A 100 8.53 8.06 -7.24
CA GLY A 100 8.62 8.90 -8.45
C GLY A 100 7.60 8.52 -9.53
N ARG A 101 6.45 7.93 -9.15
CA ARG A 101 5.42 7.47 -10.08
C ARG A 101 4.21 8.39 -10.17
N PHE A 102 4.38 9.66 -9.84
CA PHE A 102 3.43 10.69 -10.24
C PHE A 102 3.68 11.08 -11.71
N ARG A 103 2.61 11.21 -12.50
CA ARG A 103 2.67 11.71 -13.88
C ARG A 103 1.49 12.62 -14.15
N HIS A 104 1.75 13.76 -14.75
CA HIS A 104 0.71 14.56 -15.39
C HIS A 104 0.65 14.20 -16.88
N GLN A 105 -0.53 13.83 -17.36
CA GLN A 105 -0.74 13.43 -18.75
C GLN A 105 -1.02 14.67 -19.62
N SER A 106 -0.73 14.58 -20.91
CA SER A 106 -1.07 15.64 -21.87
C SER A 106 -2.58 15.86 -22.02
N SER A 107 -3.40 14.87 -21.65
CA SER A 107 -4.85 14.98 -21.51
C SER A 107 -5.30 15.82 -20.32
N GLY A 108 -4.37 16.26 -19.46
CA GLY A 108 -4.61 17.00 -18.22
C GLY A 108 -4.89 16.13 -17.00
N SER A 109 -5.06 14.81 -17.16
CA SER A 109 -5.27 13.90 -16.03
C SER A 109 -3.97 13.65 -15.27
N SER A 110 -4.05 13.51 -13.95
CA SER A 110 -2.91 13.11 -13.13
C SER A 110 -2.99 11.62 -12.77
N GLU A 111 -1.86 10.93 -12.80
CA GLU A 111 -1.77 9.48 -12.53
C GLU A 111 -0.75 9.19 -11.44
N ILE A 112 -1.08 8.23 -10.57
CA ILE A 112 -0.16 7.70 -9.57
C ILE A 112 -0.17 6.17 -9.64
N SER A 113 0.99 5.57 -9.87
CA SER A 113 1.13 4.10 -9.85
C SER A 113 1.33 3.59 -8.42
N VAL A 114 0.59 2.56 -8.01
CA VAL A 114 0.66 1.96 -6.67
C VAL A 114 1.53 0.71 -6.72
N LYS A 115 2.49 0.53 -5.81
CA LYS A 115 3.38 -0.64 -5.83
C LYS A 115 2.68 -1.88 -5.26
N CYS A 116 1.79 -2.50 -6.03
CA CYS A 116 1.01 -3.69 -5.65
C CYS A 116 1.70 -4.98 -6.11
N MET A 117 2.84 -5.30 -5.50
CA MET A 117 3.58 -6.55 -5.78
C MET A 117 4.15 -7.17 -4.51
N ARG A 118 4.40 -8.47 -4.57
CA ARG A 118 5.02 -9.24 -3.50
C ARG A 118 6.45 -8.73 -3.27
N SER A 119 6.89 -8.74 -2.01
CA SER A 119 8.27 -8.37 -1.66
C SER A 119 9.30 -9.35 -2.22
N ARG A 120 8.89 -10.60 -2.43
CA ARG A 120 9.72 -11.69 -2.97
C ARG A 120 8.99 -12.38 -4.12
N THR A 121 9.75 -12.76 -5.14
CA THR A 121 9.26 -13.62 -6.22
C THR A 121 9.09 -15.05 -5.70
N LEU A 122 8.04 -15.74 -6.14
CA LEU A 122 7.85 -17.15 -5.86
C LEU A 122 8.95 -17.98 -6.56
N GLY A 123 9.67 -18.76 -5.77
CA GLY A 123 10.60 -19.79 -6.26
C GLY A 123 9.85 -21.02 -6.78
N GLU A 124 10.56 -21.93 -7.45
CA GLU A 124 9.95 -23.07 -8.14
C GLU A 124 9.10 -23.97 -7.23
N ALA A 125 9.58 -24.25 -6.02
CA ALA A 125 8.84 -25.04 -5.04
C ALA A 125 7.49 -24.39 -4.68
N MET A 126 7.47 -23.07 -4.46
CA MET A 126 6.25 -22.33 -4.15
C MET A 126 5.31 -22.24 -5.35
N VAL A 127 5.84 -22.09 -6.57
CA VAL A 127 5.03 -22.13 -7.79
C VAL A 127 4.30 -23.47 -7.89
N LYS A 128 5.01 -24.59 -7.74
CA LYS A 128 4.44 -25.93 -7.81
C LYS A 128 3.36 -26.15 -6.75
N ALA A 129 3.57 -25.62 -5.54
CA ALA A 129 2.61 -25.74 -4.44
C ALA A 129 1.35 -24.87 -4.62
N LEU A 130 1.51 -23.64 -5.13
CA LEU A 130 0.43 -22.66 -5.18
C LEU A 130 -0.38 -22.69 -6.48
N ALA A 131 0.20 -23.10 -7.61
CA ALA A 131 -0.50 -23.11 -8.89
C ALA A 131 -1.84 -23.88 -8.86
N PRO A 132 -1.92 -25.10 -8.28
CA PRO A 132 -3.19 -25.82 -8.16
C PRO A 132 -4.21 -25.11 -7.26
N ARG A 133 -3.75 -24.52 -6.14
CA ARG A 133 -4.60 -23.78 -5.18
C ARG A 133 -5.18 -22.52 -5.77
N PHE A 134 -4.46 -21.90 -6.69
CA PHE A 134 -4.87 -20.71 -7.42
C PHE A 134 -5.61 -21.02 -8.72
N HIS A 135 -5.81 -22.30 -9.05
CA HIS A 135 -6.43 -22.75 -10.30
C HIS A 135 -5.76 -22.14 -11.55
N VAL A 136 -4.43 -22.02 -11.53
CA VAL A 136 -3.60 -21.57 -12.67
C VAL A 136 -2.53 -22.60 -13.00
N THR A 137 -1.95 -22.53 -14.20
CA THR A 137 -0.81 -23.41 -14.55
C THR A 137 0.48 -22.90 -13.90
N GLU A 138 1.42 -23.81 -13.62
CA GLU A 138 2.75 -23.41 -13.14
C GLU A 138 3.44 -22.44 -14.10
N ALA A 139 3.32 -22.67 -15.42
CA ALA A 139 3.88 -21.78 -16.43
C ALA A 139 3.30 -20.37 -16.34
N GLN A 140 1.99 -20.24 -16.12
CA GLN A 140 1.35 -18.96 -15.91
C GLN A 140 1.84 -18.32 -14.62
N LEU A 141 1.85 -19.05 -13.50
CA LEU A 141 2.32 -18.51 -12.22
C LEU A 141 3.80 -18.10 -12.24
N LYS A 142 4.67 -18.80 -12.98
CA LYS A 142 6.08 -18.40 -13.20
C LYS A 142 6.20 -17.04 -13.90
N VAL A 143 5.31 -16.71 -14.83
CA VAL A 143 5.28 -15.39 -15.49
C VAL A 143 4.85 -14.28 -14.51
N HIS A 144 4.02 -14.63 -13.54
CA HIS A 144 3.36 -13.72 -12.59
C HIS A 144 3.85 -13.92 -11.15
N ASN A 145 5.10 -14.36 -10.96
CA ASN A 145 5.59 -14.89 -9.69
C ASN A 145 5.77 -13.87 -8.56
N ASP A 146 5.58 -12.59 -8.82
CA ASP A 146 5.57 -11.48 -7.86
C ASP A 146 4.24 -10.70 -7.88
N GLN A 147 3.26 -11.16 -8.66
CA GLN A 147 1.92 -10.58 -8.70
C GLN A 147 1.01 -11.25 -7.68
N TYR A 148 0.00 -10.48 -7.28
CA TYR A 148 -1.11 -10.96 -6.47
C TYR A 148 -2.27 -11.44 -7.36
N LEU A 149 -3.11 -12.27 -6.77
CA LEU A 149 -4.44 -12.64 -7.23
C LEU A 149 -5.48 -12.03 -6.30
N PRO A 150 -6.73 -11.84 -6.74
CA PRO A 150 -7.81 -11.32 -5.89
C PRO A 150 -8.09 -12.11 -4.62
N GLY A 151 -7.67 -13.37 -4.54
CA GLY A 151 -7.81 -14.19 -3.33
C GLY A 151 -6.69 -14.00 -2.31
N ASP A 152 -5.64 -13.20 -2.62
CA ASP A 152 -4.54 -12.96 -1.67
C ASP A 152 -4.91 -11.97 -0.56
N PHE A 153 -5.80 -11.02 -0.86
CA PHE A 153 -6.35 -10.00 0.06
C PHE A 153 -7.67 -9.47 -0.50
N ASP A 154 -8.53 -8.89 0.33
CA ASP A 154 -9.84 -8.38 -0.09
C ASP A 154 -9.73 -6.95 -0.64
N VAL A 155 -8.95 -6.09 0.02
CA VAL A 155 -8.73 -4.70 -0.36
C VAL A 155 -7.26 -4.31 -0.27
N VAL A 156 -6.84 -3.35 -1.08
CA VAL A 156 -5.53 -2.67 -0.95
C VAL A 156 -5.73 -1.22 -0.55
N ILE A 157 -4.93 -0.76 0.40
CA ILE A 157 -4.88 0.65 0.80
C ILE A 157 -3.51 1.22 0.49
N THR A 158 -3.50 2.46 -0.02
CA THR A 158 -2.27 3.17 -0.37
C THR A 158 -2.30 4.63 0.02
N SER A 159 -1.12 5.22 0.23
CA SER A 159 -0.91 6.65 0.33
C SER A 159 -0.12 7.15 -0.88
N ILE A 160 -0.49 8.32 -1.39
CA ILE A 160 0.14 8.91 -2.58
C ILE A 160 1.50 9.54 -2.29
N GLY A 161 1.84 9.79 -1.02
CA GLY A 161 3.07 10.50 -0.64
C GLY A 161 4.33 9.93 -1.31
N ASN A 162 4.46 8.60 -1.38
CA ASN A 162 5.67 8.01 -1.97
C ASN A 162 5.85 8.30 -3.46
N ALA A 163 4.81 8.72 -4.19
CA ALA A 163 4.87 9.10 -5.60
C ALA A 163 5.76 10.31 -5.88
N PHE A 164 6.01 11.14 -4.86
CA PHE A 164 6.76 12.40 -4.95
C PHE A 164 8.17 12.31 -4.34
N TYR A 165 8.62 11.09 -4.04
CA TYR A 165 10.00 10.83 -3.67
C TYR A 165 10.86 10.54 -4.89
N GLU A 166 12.12 10.95 -4.82
CA GLU A 166 13.16 10.56 -5.75
C GLU A 166 14.31 9.85 -5.01
N THR A 167 15.18 9.20 -5.76
CA THR A 167 16.43 8.65 -5.20
C THR A 167 17.52 9.64 -5.54
N ASP A 168 18.20 10.14 -4.52
CA ASP A 168 19.43 10.87 -4.73
C ASP A 168 20.48 9.92 -5.36
N PRO A 169 20.98 10.19 -6.57
CA PRO A 169 21.93 9.32 -7.24
C PRO A 169 23.29 9.25 -6.56
N ASN A 170 23.66 10.27 -5.76
CA ASN A 170 24.95 10.35 -5.08
C ASN A 170 24.93 9.60 -3.74
N THR A 171 23.84 9.71 -3.00
CA THR A 171 23.74 9.15 -1.65
C THR A 171 22.92 7.85 -1.58
N GLY A 172 22.09 7.59 -2.59
CA GLY A 172 21.12 6.49 -2.59
C GLY A 172 19.93 6.72 -1.66
N PHE A 173 19.88 7.86 -0.95
CA PHE A 173 18.79 8.19 -0.04
C PHE A 173 17.53 8.62 -0.78
N PHE A 174 16.41 8.51 -0.09
CA PHE A 174 15.11 8.93 -0.62
C PHE A 174 14.80 10.34 -0.15
N THR A 175 14.67 11.26 -1.09
CA THR A 175 14.38 12.67 -0.83
C THR A 175 12.98 13.01 -1.33
N TRP A 176 12.27 13.81 -0.53
CA TRP A 176 10.98 14.37 -0.93
C TRP A 176 11.24 15.54 -1.88
N THR A 177 11.05 15.30 -3.18
CA THR A 177 11.40 16.26 -4.23
C THR A 177 10.32 16.20 -5.32
N PRO A 178 9.08 16.66 -5.03
CA PRO A 178 8.03 16.69 -6.04
C PRO A 178 8.44 17.58 -7.22
N THR A 179 8.09 17.18 -8.43
CA THR A 179 8.19 18.03 -9.63
C THR A 179 7.25 19.22 -9.52
N SER A 180 7.44 20.25 -10.37
CA SER A 180 6.53 21.40 -10.43
C SER A 180 5.08 20.99 -10.64
N ASP A 181 4.82 20.02 -11.54
CA ASP A 181 3.48 19.46 -11.76
C ASP A 181 2.95 18.73 -10.52
N GLY A 182 3.83 18.03 -9.79
CA GLY A 182 3.46 17.36 -8.55
C GLY A 182 3.08 18.34 -7.45
N ILE A 183 3.82 19.45 -7.32
CA ILE A 183 3.47 20.54 -6.40
C ILE A 183 2.13 21.14 -6.79
N ALA A 184 1.93 21.50 -8.06
CA ALA A 184 0.68 22.09 -8.55
C ALA A 184 -0.52 21.16 -8.30
N PHE A 185 -0.37 19.85 -8.54
CA PHE A 185 -1.39 18.85 -8.23
C PHE A 185 -1.71 18.79 -6.74
N LEU A 186 -0.70 18.71 -5.86
CA LEU A 186 -0.92 18.63 -4.42
C LEU A 186 -1.55 19.91 -3.86
N GLU A 187 -1.15 21.08 -4.35
CA GLU A 187 -1.73 22.36 -3.96
C GLU A 187 -3.21 22.46 -4.37
N ALA A 188 -3.52 22.09 -5.62
CA ALA A 188 -4.90 22.08 -6.10
C ALA A 188 -5.77 21.10 -5.30
N LEU A 189 -5.22 19.91 -4.99
CA LEU A 189 -5.90 18.91 -4.16
C LEU A 189 -6.12 19.42 -2.73
N ARG A 190 -5.12 20.05 -2.12
CA ARG A 190 -5.18 20.63 -0.77
C ARG A 190 -6.24 21.72 -0.68
N ALA A 191 -6.24 22.64 -1.64
CA ALA A 191 -7.20 23.75 -1.73
C ALA A 191 -8.64 23.24 -1.87
N LYS A 192 -8.86 22.21 -2.71
CA LYS A 192 -10.18 21.59 -2.89
C LYS A 192 -10.77 21.06 -1.58
N TYR A 193 -9.94 20.47 -0.71
CA TYR A 193 -10.40 19.93 0.57
C TYR A 193 -10.34 20.94 1.73
N GLY A 194 -10.08 22.23 1.45
CA GLY A 194 -10.01 23.27 2.48
C GLY A 194 -8.92 23.01 3.53
N ILE A 195 -7.88 22.25 3.16
CA ILE A 195 -6.76 21.96 4.06
C ILE A 195 -5.85 23.18 4.13
N SER A 196 -5.43 23.52 5.35
CA SER A 196 -4.69 24.76 5.60
C SER A 196 -3.33 24.78 4.86
N PRO A 197 -2.93 25.93 4.28
CA PRO A 197 -1.65 26.08 3.61
C PRO A 197 -0.43 25.84 4.51
N GLU A 198 -0.61 25.95 5.82
CA GLU A 198 0.42 25.73 6.84
C GLU A 198 0.79 24.26 7.00
N MET A 199 -0.09 23.32 6.61
CA MET A 199 0.27 21.89 6.57
C MET A 199 1.31 21.65 5.47
N PRO A 200 2.51 21.10 5.81
CA PRO A 200 3.51 20.78 4.81
C PRO A 200 2.96 19.84 3.73
N LEU A 201 3.23 20.12 2.46
CA LEU A 201 2.73 19.30 1.33
C LEU A 201 3.10 17.82 1.45
N LYS A 202 4.26 17.54 2.03
CA LYS A 202 4.69 16.17 2.34
C LYS A 202 3.69 15.47 3.27
N ASP A 203 3.37 16.10 4.39
CA ASP A 203 2.48 15.53 5.40
C ASP A 203 1.06 15.37 4.85
N PHE A 204 0.59 16.40 4.11
CA PHE A 204 -0.67 16.32 3.37
C PHE A 204 -0.71 15.14 2.40
N ALA A 205 0.31 14.97 1.57
CA ALA A 205 0.36 13.87 0.59
C ALA A 205 0.42 12.49 1.27
N PHE A 206 1.05 12.39 2.45
CA PHE A 206 1.04 11.14 3.22
C PHE A 206 -0.32 10.85 3.87
N SER A 207 -1.07 11.88 4.26
CA SER A 207 -2.42 11.72 4.82
C SER A 207 -3.46 11.34 3.76
N GLN A 208 -3.19 11.61 2.48
CA GLN A 208 -4.06 11.21 1.37
C GLN A 208 -3.99 9.71 1.11
N MET A 209 -4.97 8.97 1.65
CA MET A 209 -5.09 7.51 1.50
C MET A 209 -6.26 7.11 0.59
N TYR A 210 -6.07 6.00 -0.12
CA TYR A 210 -7.01 5.47 -1.11
C TYR A 210 -7.18 3.96 -0.93
N ILE A 211 -8.37 3.45 -1.22
CA ILE A 211 -8.76 2.05 -1.09
C ILE A 211 -9.36 1.53 -2.41
N ALA A 212 -9.08 0.27 -2.74
CA ALA A 212 -9.69 -0.44 -3.86
C ALA A 212 -9.87 -1.93 -3.53
N LYS A 213 -10.92 -2.57 -4.09
CA LYS A 213 -11.10 -4.02 -3.99
C LYS A 213 -10.08 -4.75 -4.87
N ALA A 214 -9.55 -5.86 -4.37
CA ALA A 214 -8.57 -6.66 -5.10
C ALA A 214 -9.14 -7.22 -6.42
N SER A 215 -10.43 -7.59 -6.41
CA SER A 215 -11.18 -8.05 -7.58
C SER A 215 -11.19 -7.03 -8.71
N ASP A 216 -11.32 -5.75 -8.38
CA ASP A 216 -11.53 -4.68 -9.35
C ASP A 216 -10.20 -4.24 -10.00
N LEU A 217 -9.08 -4.56 -9.33
CA LEU A 217 -7.73 -4.34 -9.85
C LEU A 217 -7.20 -5.50 -10.70
N ALA A 218 -7.88 -6.64 -10.72
CA ALA A 218 -7.46 -7.80 -11.48
C ALA A 218 -7.59 -7.57 -12.99
N VAL A 219 -6.68 -8.16 -13.78
CA VAL A 219 -6.77 -8.17 -15.24
C VAL A 219 -7.97 -9.02 -15.68
N ALA A 220 -9.04 -8.34 -16.08
CA ALA A 220 -10.31 -8.91 -16.54
C ALA A 220 -10.95 -8.03 -17.65
N ASN A 221 -12.23 -8.27 -17.96
CA ASN A 221 -13.01 -7.45 -18.90
C ASN A 221 -13.46 -6.10 -18.27
N ASN A 222 -12.55 -5.43 -17.55
CA ASN A 222 -12.78 -4.18 -16.81
C ASN A 222 -11.83 -3.05 -17.27
N GLY A 223 -11.15 -3.22 -18.40
CA GLY A 223 -10.17 -2.25 -18.93
C GLY A 223 -8.76 -2.40 -18.37
N VAL A 224 -8.56 -3.18 -17.29
CA VAL A 224 -7.23 -3.45 -16.74
C VAL A 224 -6.46 -4.41 -17.65
N ARG A 225 -5.20 -4.06 -17.98
CA ARG A 225 -4.35 -4.83 -18.88
C ARG A 225 -3.09 -5.35 -18.20
N CYS A 226 -2.71 -6.58 -18.54
CA CYS A 226 -1.49 -7.17 -18.03
C CYS A 226 -0.23 -6.57 -18.67
N THR A 227 0.71 -6.12 -17.85
CA THR A 227 1.99 -5.55 -18.29
C THR A 227 3.09 -6.60 -18.52
N ARG A 228 2.92 -7.86 -18.09
CA ARG A 228 3.94 -8.91 -18.23
C ARG A 228 4.21 -9.27 -19.68
N ARG A 229 5.43 -9.02 -20.17
CA ARG A 229 5.82 -9.29 -21.57
C ARG A 229 5.53 -10.73 -22.02
N ARG A 230 5.76 -11.72 -21.14
CA ARG A 230 5.56 -13.15 -21.43
C ARG A 230 4.14 -13.66 -21.22
N CYS A 231 3.21 -12.83 -20.73
CA CYS A 231 1.82 -13.22 -20.57
C CYS A 231 1.07 -13.10 -21.90
N THR A 232 0.48 -14.19 -22.35
CA THR A 232 -0.34 -14.24 -23.58
C THR A 232 -1.78 -13.78 -23.34
N LYS A 233 -2.29 -13.90 -22.11
CA LYS A 233 -3.66 -13.55 -21.69
C LYS A 233 -3.78 -12.10 -21.19
N LYS A 234 -3.47 -11.14 -22.06
CA LYS A 234 -3.30 -9.73 -21.67
C LYS A 234 -4.52 -9.02 -21.07
N ARG A 235 -5.72 -9.56 -21.27
CA ARG A 235 -7.00 -8.97 -20.84
C ARG A 235 -7.80 -9.85 -19.88
N ASN A 236 -7.28 -11.02 -19.52
CA ASN A 236 -8.02 -11.98 -18.68
C ASN A 236 -7.08 -12.94 -17.92
N CYS A 237 -5.85 -12.52 -17.59
CA CYS A 237 -4.95 -13.39 -16.83
C CYS A 237 -5.31 -13.51 -15.35
N GLY A 238 -6.21 -12.68 -14.82
CA GLY A 238 -6.71 -12.73 -13.44
C GLY A 238 -5.75 -12.17 -12.37
N PHE A 239 -4.49 -11.90 -12.73
CA PHE A 239 -3.50 -11.31 -11.82
C PHE A 239 -3.70 -9.80 -11.68
N ILE A 240 -3.45 -9.29 -10.49
CA ILE A 240 -3.37 -7.85 -10.21
C ILE A 240 -2.03 -7.34 -10.76
N PRO A 241 -2.00 -6.28 -11.60
CA PRO A 241 -0.76 -5.67 -12.08
C PRO A 241 0.17 -5.28 -10.91
N ASN A 242 1.50 -5.28 -11.12
CA ASN A 242 2.43 -4.78 -10.08
C ASN A 242 2.21 -3.28 -9.77
N TYR A 243 1.63 -2.56 -10.72
CA TYR A 243 1.46 -1.12 -10.71
C TYR A 243 0.06 -0.72 -11.20
N PRO A 244 -1.02 -1.07 -10.46
CA PRO A 244 -2.32 -0.47 -10.72
C PRO A 244 -2.23 1.05 -10.56
N VAL A 245 -3.03 1.78 -11.32
CA VAL A 245 -2.94 3.24 -11.43
C VAL A 245 -4.16 3.87 -10.79
N ILE A 246 -3.93 4.89 -9.97
CA ILE A 246 -4.95 5.85 -9.56
C ILE A 246 -4.91 6.97 -10.59
N THR A 247 -6.02 7.18 -11.29
CA THR A 247 -6.18 8.30 -12.22
C THR A 247 -7.07 9.34 -11.58
N PHE A 248 -6.65 10.60 -11.58
CA PHE A 248 -7.41 11.73 -11.08
C PHE A 248 -8.02 12.49 -12.26
N THR A 249 -9.30 12.80 -12.15
CA THR A 249 -10.02 13.60 -13.15
C THR A 249 -9.47 15.02 -13.23
N THR A 250 -9.47 15.59 -14.43
CA THR A 250 -9.00 16.96 -14.71
C THR A 250 -9.79 18.02 -13.94
N GLU A 251 -11.11 17.88 -13.92
CA GLU A 251 -12.03 18.89 -13.40
C GLU A 251 -12.21 18.78 -11.89
N THR A 252 -12.41 17.55 -11.40
CA THR A 252 -12.79 17.33 -10.01
C THR A 252 -11.61 16.88 -9.14
N LEU A 253 -10.47 16.46 -9.70
CA LEU A 253 -9.36 15.86 -8.95
C LEU A 253 -9.81 14.67 -8.07
N GLU A 254 -10.91 14.01 -8.44
CA GLU A 254 -11.39 12.80 -7.77
C GLU A 254 -10.68 11.58 -8.36
N PRO A 255 -10.33 10.57 -7.54
CA PRO A 255 -9.82 9.31 -8.05
C PRO A 255 -10.91 8.60 -8.85
N GLN A 256 -10.55 8.10 -10.02
CA GLN A 256 -11.42 7.28 -10.83
C GLN A 256 -11.53 5.87 -10.25
N THR A 257 -12.69 5.25 -10.44
CA THR A 257 -12.94 3.83 -10.16
C THR A 257 -11.81 2.96 -10.76
N PRO A 258 -11.29 1.96 -10.01
CA PRO A 258 -11.83 1.41 -8.77
C PRO A 258 -11.27 2.01 -7.48
N TRP A 259 -10.57 3.15 -7.56
CA TRP A 259 -9.99 3.77 -6.37
C TRP A 259 -10.96 4.76 -5.74
N HIS A 260 -11.03 4.70 -4.42
CA HIS A 260 -11.83 5.60 -3.59
C HIS A 260 -10.95 6.21 -2.52
N TYR A 261 -11.28 7.43 -2.08
CA TYR A 261 -10.70 7.96 -0.84
C TYR A 261 -10.98 7.02 0.34
N LEU A 262 -10.00 6.89 1.24
CA LEU A 262 -10.16 6.04 2.41
C LEU A 262 -11.30 6.50 3.33
N SER A 263 -11.63 7.79 3.36
CA SER A 263 -12.82 8.31 4.07
C SER A 263 -14.13 7.65 3.62
N ASN A 264 -14.17 7.08 2.42
CA ASN A 264 -15.30 6.31 1.89
C ASN A 264 -15.15 4.79 2.09
N ALA A 265 -14.28 4.35 3.01
CA ALA A 265 -14.01 2.93 3.25
C ALA A 265 -15.28 2.12 3.53
N VAL A 266 -16.20 2.65 4.34
CA VAL A 266 -17.47 1.95 4.70
C VAL A 266 -18.18 1.45 3.45
N ARG A 267 -18.40 2.30 2.45
CA ARG A 267 -19.06 1.93 1.19
C ARG A 267 -18.34 0.81 0.44
N VAL A 268 -17.02 0.77 0.48
CA VAL A 268 -16.23 -0.29 -0.17
C VAL A 268 -16.37 -1.61 0.61
N LEU A 269 -16.37 -1.52 1.94
CA LEU A 269 -16.44 -2.65 2.87
C LEU A 269 -17.84 -3.27 2.96
N ASP A 270 -18.91 -2.47 2.84
CA ASP A 270 -20.29 -2.95 2.89
C ASP A 270 -20.55 -4.01 1.82
N GLY A 271 -19.97 -3.85 0.63
CA GLY A 271 -20.07 -4.85 -0.44
C GLY A 271 -19.30 -6.16 -0.19
N PHE A 272 -18.82 -6.43 1.03
CA PHE A 272 -18.33 -7.73 1.49
C PHE A 272 -19.22 -8.37 2.57
N VAL A 273 -20.19 -7.63 3.11
CA VAL A 273 -21.06 -8.05 4.23
C VAL A 273 -22.56 -7.98 3.90
N GLU A 274 -22.92 -7.30 2.82
CA GLU A 274 -24.19 -7.49 2.10
C GLU A 274 -24.30 -8.90 1.50
#